data_AF-A0A397LMY9-F1
#
_entry.id   AF-A0A397LMY9-F1
#
_cell.length_a   1.000
_cell.length_b   1.000
_cell.length_c   1.000
_cell.angle_alpha   90.00
_cell.angle_beta   90.00
_cell.angle_gamma   90.00
#
_symmetry.space_group_name_H-M   'P 1'
#
loop_
_entity.id
_entity.type
_entity.pdbx_description
1 polymer ?
#
loop_
_entity_poly.entity_id
_entity_poly.type
_entity_poly.pdbx_seq_one_letter_code
_entity_poly.pdbx_strand_id
1 'polypeptide(L)'
;MKPTLLNTHVFLIFCCTLLLGCSSTNNLTMSVIEPAPVYIPKQIKTVGILNRSESSTNKTLDKIDKIFSAEGQNLDKEGAEQVIQGIKDEFDKNQTFDEVILVSSDKIENPGLGIFPKPLSWSTVDSICNEHNIDALIVLSFYDTDAAIKYNVQTIQKANALGLKIPIIEHTASVNTSIQTGFRIYDKLNKEILDEIIFNDGSLSVGRGINPVKAAEAITGRKEAVLQISNTIGHTYALRTYPFKIRVTREYYVKGTNNFEIAKRRAQTGDWDGAAQLWEVETNNPKSKIAGRAYYNMAIINEINGDLNAAVDWASRAYTDFKDKNALRYLNILKHRMAKNTLLAEQSN
;
A
#
# COMPACT_ATOMS: atom_id res chain seq x y z
N MET A 1 -47.77 -49.98 2.75
CA MET A 1 -47.22 -48.60 2.76
C MET A 1 -45.71 -48.68 2.84
N LYS A 2 -45.00 -48.36 1.75
CA LYS A 2 -43.53 -48.27 1.75
C LYS A 2 -43.14 -46.89 2.31
N PRO A 3 -42.26 -46.79 3.33
CA PRO A 3 -41.81 -45.49 3.81
C PRO A 3 -41.03 -44.80 2.69
N THR A 4 -41.41 -43.56 2.41
CA THR A 4 -40.89 -42.71 1.35
C THR A 4 -39.42 -42.37 1.58
N LEU A 5 -38.56 -42.82 0.66
CA LEU A 5 -37.12 -42.51 0.56
C LEU A 5 -36.80 -41.00 0.65
N LEU A 6 -37.78 -40.14 0.37
CA LEU A 6 -37.64 -38.67 0.40
C LEU A 6 -37.31 -38.12 1.80
N ASN A 7 -37.83 -38.73 2.88
CA ASN A 7 -37.57 -38.26 4.25
C ASN A 7 -36.13 -38.55 4.70
N THR A 8 -35.51 -39.62 4.19
CA THR A 8 -34.14 -40.00 4.56
C THR A 8 -33.11 -39.03 3.99
N HIS A 9 -33.33 -38.53 2.76
CA HIS A 9 -32.43 -37.57 2.12
C HIS A 9 -32.54 -36.16 2.71
N VAL A 10 -33.74 -35.71 3.10
CA VAL A 10 -33.94 -34.42 3.79
C VAL A 10 -33.28 -34.44 5.18
N PHE A 11 -33.35 -35.55 5.90
CA PHE A 11 -32.66 -35.72 7.19
C PHE A 11 -31.13 -35.73 7.04
N LEU A 12 -30.61 -36.31 5.96
CA LEU A 12 -29.17 -36.33 5.66
C LEU A 12 -28.65 -34.93 5.26
N ILE A 13 -29.43 -34.16 4.51
CA ILE A 13 -29.10 -32.76 4.15
C ILE A 13 -29.16 -31.86 5.40
N PHE A 14 -30.14 -32.06 6.28
CA PHE A 14 -30.24 -31.34 7.57
C PHE A 14 -29.10 -31.70 8.55
N CYS A 15 -28.62 -32.94 8.53
CA CYS A 15 -27.47 -33.36 9.35
C CYS A 15 -26.14 -32.81 8.81
N CYS A 16 -25.99 -32.68 7.48
CA CYS A 16 -24.82 -32.07 6.85
C CYS A 16 -24.71 -30.55 7.09
N THR A 17 -25.83 -29.82 7.26
CA THR A 17 -25.79 -28.37 7.55
C THR A 17 -25.46 -28.05 9.02
N LEU A 18 -25.60 -29.02 9.93
CA LEU A 18 -25.24 -28.85 11.36
C LEU A 18 -23.73 -28.97 11.65
N LEU A 19 -22.92 -29.43 10.69
CA LEU A 19 -21.47 -29.60 10.85
C LEU A 19 -20.63 -28.37 10.46
N LEU A 20 -21.26 -27.26 10.04
CA LEU A 20 -20.57 -26.05 9.58
C LEU A 20 -20.21 -25.05 10.71
N GLY A 21 -20.37 -25.41 11.99
CA GLY A 21 -20.61 -24.41 13.05
C GLY A 21 -19.68 -24.35 14.27
N CYS A 22 -18.47 -24.91 14.30
CA CYS A 22 -17.60 -24.71 15.47
C CYS A 22 -16.10 -24.61 15.13
N SER A 23 -15.62 -23.39 14.91
CA SER A 23 -14.18 -23.15 14.89
C SER A 23 -13.59 -23.35 16.28
N SER A 24 -12.47 -24.08 16.38
CA SER A 24 -11.73 -24.20 17.63
C SER A 24 -10.88 -22.97 17.97
N THR A 25 -10.81 -22.01 17.05
CA THR A 25 -10.03 -20.78 17.16
C THR A 25 -10.92 -19.54 17.02
N ASN A 26 -10.41 -18.42 17.51
CA ASN A 26 -10.98 -17.09 17.33
C ASN A 26 -9.88 -16.12 16.88
N ASN A 27 -10.27 -14.99 16.32
CA ASN A 27 -9.35 -13.98 15.81
C ASN A 27 -9.15 -12.84 16.81
N LEU A 28 -7.91 -12.37 16.90
CA LEU A 28 -7.50 -11.12 17.50
C LEU A 28 -6.88 -10.23 16.42
N THR A 29 -7.23 -8.95 16.43
CA THR A 29 -6.58 -7.95 15.59
C THR A 29 -5.68 -7.07 16.46
N MET A 30 -4.40 -7.01 16.13
CA MET A 30 -3.45 -6.13 16.81
C MET A 30 -2.71 -5.25 15.80
N SER A 31 -2.05 -4.21 16.30
CA SER A 31 -1.18 -3.39 15.46
C SER A 31 0.28 -3.74 15.65
N VAL A 32 1.02 -3.70 14.56
CA VAL A 32 2.47 -3.96 14.51
C VAL A 32 3.14 -2.84 13.74
N ILE A 33 4.33 -2.44 14.18
CA ILE A 33 5.17 -1.49 13.46
C ILE A 33 6.07 -2.30 12.54
N GLU A 34 6.10 -1.92 11.27
CA GLU A 34 6.96 -2.46 10.23
C GLU A 34 8.08 -1.46 9.91
N PRO A 35 9.30 -1.92 9.63
CA PRO A 35 10.41 -1.04 9.27
C PRO A 35 10.12 -0.26 7.98
N ALA A 36 10.81 0.86 7.80
CA ALA A 36 10.75 1.65 6.59
C ALA A 36 11.20 0.80 5.39
N PRO A 37 10.41 0.72 4.29
CA PRO A 37 10.82 0.06 3.07
C PRO A 37 12.12 0.63 2.48
N VAL A 38 12.34 1.93 2.64
CA VAL A 38 13.56 2.63 2.26
C VAL A 38 14.22 3.14 3.52
N TYR A 39 15.39 2.60 3.86
CA TYR A 39 16.16 3.10 4.99
C TYR A 39 16.94 4.35 4.58
N ILE A 40 16.72 5.44 5.29
CA ILE A 40 17.54 6.65 5.18
C ILE A 40 18.49 6.71 6.39
N PRO A 41 19.81 6.57 6.17
CA PRO A 41 20.77 6.67 7.25
C PRO A 41 20.70 8.00 8.01
N LYS A 42 20.80 7.94 9.34
CA LYS A 42 20.62 9.12 10.22
C LYS A 42 21.61 10.26 10.01
N GLN A 43 22.78 9.98 9.41
CA GLN A 43 23.75 11.02 9.06
C GLN A 43 23.25 11.94 7.94
N ILE A 44 22.25 11.53 7.15
CA ILE A 44 21.59 12.37 6.16
C ILE A 44 20.66 13.31 6.91
N LYS A 45 21.05 14.58 7.01
CA LYS A 45 20.29 15.64 7.69
C LYS A 45 19.61 16.57 6.70
N THR A 46 20.21 16.73 5.53
CA THR A 46 19.76 17.67 4.51
C THR A 46 19.56 16.94 3.19
N VAL A 47 18.42 17.19 2.53
CA VAL A 47 18.11 16.53 1.26
C VAL A 47 17.73 17.53 0.19
N GLY A 48 18.22 17.29 -1.03
CA GLY A 48 17.76 17.96 -2.22
C GLY A 48 16.71 17.12 -2.95
N ILE A 49 15.67 17.76 -3.47
CA ILE A 49 14.70 17.13 -4.37
C ILE A 49 14.89 17.73 -5.77
N LEU A 50 15.31 16.90 -6.71
CA LEU A 50 15.57 17.27 -8.09
C LEU A 50 14.47 16.74 -9.01
N ASN A 51 13.88 17.64 -9.80
CA ASN A 51 13.07 17.25 -10.94
C ASN A 51 13.95 16.98 -12.17
N ARG A 52 13.99 15.74 -12.64
CA ARG A 52 14.69 15.31 -13.87
C ARG A 52 13.69 14.72 -14.89
N SER A 53 12.42 15.13 -14.84
CA SER A 53 11.39 14.58 -15.74
C SER A 53 11.33 15.26 -17.10
N GLU A 54 11.75 16.52 -17.20
CA GLU A 54 11.58 17.29 -18.43
C GLU A 54 12.39 16.67 -19.59
N SER A 55 11.74 16.50 -20.74
CA SER A 55 12.33 15.98 -21.98
C SER A 55 12.09 16.91 -23.16
N SER A 56 12.98 16.87 -24.16
CA SER A 56 13.03 17.84 -25.26
C SER A 56 12.30 17.41 -26.55
N THR A 57 11.50 16.34 -26.55
CA THR A 57 10.98 15.72 -27.79
C THR A 57 9.50 15.99 -28.09
N ASN A 58 9.22 16.56 -29.27
CA ASN A 58 7.88 16.76 -29.83
C ASN A 58 7.46 15.64 -30.80
N LYS A 59 6.24 15.12 -30.68
CA LYS A 59 5.59 14.23 -31.69
C LYS A 59 4.55 14.99 -32.52
N THR A 60 4.39 14.62 -33.79
CA THR A 60 3.32 15.09 -34.70
C THR A 60 1.99 14.36 -34.40
N LEU A 61 0.88 15.10 -34.38
CA LEU A 61 -0.41 14.63 -33.83
C LEU A 61 -1.62 15.08 -34.68
N ASP A 62 -2.74 14.36 -34.57
CA ASP A 62 -4.05 14.67 -35.18
C ASP A 62 -4.84 15.74 -34.40
N LYS A 63 -5.97 16.26 -34.92
CA LYS A 63 -6.69 17.40 -34.28
C LYS A 63 -7.16 17.13 -32.84
N ILE A 64 -7.67 15.94 -32.54
CA ILE A 64 -8.11 15.56 -31.19
C ILE A 64 -6.89 15.29 -30.30
N ASP A 65 -5.93 14.54 -30.83
CA ASP A 65 -4.67 14.25 -30.12
C ASP A 65 -3.89 15.52 -29.82
N LYS A 66 -3.95 16.55 -30.68
CA LYS A 66 -3.37 17.88 -30.43
C LYS A 66 -4.00 18.57 -29.23
N ILE A 67 -5.32 18.47 -29.02
CA ILE A 67 -5.99 19.07 -27.86
C ILE A 67 -5.41 18.44 -26.58
N PHE A 68 -5.39 17.11 -26.51
CA PHE A 68 -4.92 16.41 -25.31
C PHE A 68 -3.41 16.41 -25.13
N SER A 69 -2.63 16.47 -26.19
CA SER A 69 -1.15 16.45 -26.11
C SER A 69 -0.54 17.82 -25.86
N ALA A 70 -1.14 18.90 -26.39
CA ALA A 70 -0.70 20.25 -26.03
C ALA A 70 -1.02 20.55 -24.56
N GLU A 71 -2.15 20.05 -24.06
CA GLU A 71 -2.42 19.99 -22.63
C GLU A 71 -1.41 19.08 -21.92
N GLY A 72 -1.13 17.89 -22.47
CA GLY A 72 -0.21 16.89 -21.93
C GLY A 72 1.20 17.41 -21.61
N GLN A 73 1.83 18.18 -22.50
CA GLN A 73 3.19 18.71 -22.23
C GLN A 73 3.24 19.65 -21.02
N ASN A 74 2.28 20.56 -20.89
CA ASN A 74 2.18 21.41 -19.71
C ASN A 74 1.73 20.60 -18.48
N LEU A 75 0.87 19.61 -18.69
CA LEU A 75 0.37 18.74 -17.63
C LEU A 75 1.47 17.85 -17.03
N ASP A 76 2.43 17.40 -17.84
CA ASP A 76 3.59 16.63 -17.37
C ASP A 76 4.49 17.47 -16.49
N LYS A 77 4.75 18.71 -16.90
CA LYS A 77 5.52 19.66 -16.12
C LYS A 77 4.83 19.98 -14.79
N GLU A 78 3.59 20.44 -14.85
CA GLU A 78 2.82 20.79 -13.65
C GLU A 78 2.60 19.57 -12.74
N GLY A 79 2.38 18.40 -13.32
CA GLY A 79 2.25 17.14 -12.59
C GLY A 79 3.55 16.75 -11.88
N ALA A 80 4.69 16.85 -12.56
CA ALA A 80 6.00 16.60 -11.95
C ALA A 80 6.27 17.58 -10.79
N GLU A 81 5.94 18.87 -10.95
CA GLU A 81 6.02 19.86 -9.88
C GLU A 81 5.14 19.46 -8.68
N GLN A 82 3.93 18.97 -8.90
CA GLN A 82 3.06 18.48 -7.83
C GLN A 82 3.62 17.25 -7.10
N VAL A 83 4.28 16.32 -7.82
CA VAL A 83 4.98 15.19 -7.20
C VAL A 83 6.09 15.70 -6.28
N ILE A 84 6.95 16.58 -6.77
CA ILE A 84 8.05 17.15 -5.99
C ILE A 84 7.51 17.89 -4.75
N GLN A 85 6.43 18.65 -4.93
CA GLN A 85 5.79 19.36 -3.82
C GLN A 85 5.23 18.39 -2.78
N GLY A 86 4.55 17.32 -3.19
CA GLY A 86 4.02 16.32 -2.25
C GLY A 86 5.10 15.59 -1.45
N ILE A 87 6.27 15.34 -2.06
CA ILE A 87 7.44 14.80 -1.33
C ILE A 87 7.91 15.80 -0.27
N LYS A 88 8.10 17.07 -0.68
CA LYS A 88 8.55 18.14 0.21
C LYS A 88 7.60 18.34 1.37
N ASP A 89 6.30 18.42 1.09
CA ASP A 89 5.24 18.61 2.09
C ASP A 89 5.25 17.49 3.13
N GLU A 90 5.44 16.23 2.70
CA GLU A 90 5.50 15.11 3.64
C GLU A 90 6.77 15.13 4.50
N PHE A 91 7.94 15.47 3.93
CA PHE A 91 9.17 15.59 4.71
C PHE A 91 9.14 16.76 5.69
N ASP A 92 8.64 17.92 5.27
CA ASP A 92 8.49 19.10 6.12
C ASP A 92 7.52 18.83 7.28
N LYS A 93 6.37 18.20 6.98
CA LYS A 93 5.35 17.87 7.96
C LYS A 93 5.85 16.92 9.05
N ASN A 94 6.66 15.93 8.69
CA ASN A 94 7.21 14.96 9.64
C ASN A 94 8.56 15.38 10.24
N GLN A 95 9.11 16.53 9.82
CA GLN A 95 10.41 17.05 10.26
C GLN A 95 11.53 16.01 10.14
N THR A 96 11.51 15.28 9.02
CA THR A 96 12.38 14.11 8.78
C THR A 96 13.84 14.51 8.59
N PHE A 97 14.03 15.68 7.99
CA PHE A 97 15.30 16.29 7.66
C PHE A 97 15.35 17.67 8.29
N ASP A 98 16.55 18.14 8.64
CA ASP A 98 16.79 19.49 9.13
C ASP A 98 16.46 20.52 8.03
N GLU A 99 16.71 20.14 6.76
CA GLU A 99 16.40 20.97 5.60
C GLU A 99 16.02 20.13 4.37
N VAL A 100 15.00 20.58 3.64
CA VAL A 100 14.54 20.00 2.36
C VAL A 100 14.55 21.08 1.29
N ILE A 101 15.47 20.96 0.33
CA ILE A 101 15.73 21.98 -0.69
C ILE A 101 15.21 21.49 -2.05
N LEU A 102 14.49 22.34 -2.78
CA LEU A 102 14.18 22.07 -4.17
C LEU A 102 15.38 22.45 -5.03
N VAL A 103 15.90 21.47 -5.76
CA VAL A 103 17.06 21.63 -6.64
C VAL A 103 16.55 21.78 -8.06
N SER A 104 16.82 22.95 -8.67
CA SER A 104 16.70 23.11 -10.12
C SER A 104 18.03 22.76 -10.76
N SER A 105 18.01 21.98 -11.83
CA SER A 105 19.21 21.77 -12.64
C SER A 105 18.85 21.92 -14.11
N ASP A 106 19.19 23.08 -14.66
CA ASP A 106 19.04 23.42 -16.08
C ASP A 106 19.95 22.55 -17.00
N LYS A 107 20.74 21.63 -16.42
CA LYS A 107 21.82 20.88 -17.10
C LYS A 107 21.64 19.36 -17.10
N ILE A 108 20.54 18.83 -16.57
CA ILE A 108 20.35 17.37 -16.45
C ILE A 108 19.08 16.98 -17.20
N GLU A 109 19.25 16.78 -18.51
CA GLU A 109 18.17 16.32 -19.36
C GLU A 109 17.83 14.85 -19.07
N ASN A 110 16.54 14.54 -19.21
CA ASN A 110 16.08 13.19 -19.41
C ASN A 110 16.23 12.83 -20.90
N PRO A 111 16.77 11.66 -21.25
CA PRO A 111 16.75 11.18 -22.63
C PRO A 111 15.35 11.08 -23.26
N GLY A 112 14.28 11.19 -22.46
CA GLY A 112 12.88 11.24 -22.90
C GLY A 112 12.27 9.85 -23.04
N LEU A 113 11.14 9.77 -23.75
CA LEU A 113 10.45 8.52 -24.15
C LEU A 113 9.80 7.69 -23.02
N GLY A 114 9.57 8.26 -21.83
CA GLY A 114 8.95 7.53 -20.71
C GLY A 114 9.77 6.34 -20.21
N ILE A 115 11.08 6.29 -20.54
CA ILE A 115 11.98 5.24 -20.06
C ILE A 115 12.67 5.69 -18.77
N PHE A 116 12.91 4.74 -17.85
CA PHE A 116 13.69 5.02 -16.65
C PHE A 116 15.14 5.34 -17.05
N PRO A 117 15.65 6.56 -16.83
CA PRO A 117 16.98 6.91 -17.26
C PRO A 117 18.06 6.23 -16.41
N LYS A 118 19.24 6.05 -17.01
CA LYS A 118 20.44 5.61 -16.28
C LYS A 118 20.68 6.50 -15.05
N PRO A 119 21.23 5.91 -13.96
CA PRO A 119 21.66 6.69 -12.80
C PRO A 119 22.57 7.85 -13.21
N LEU A 120 22.46 8.96 -12.48
CA LEU A 120 23.41 10.05 -12.57
C LEU A 120 24.79 9.52 -12.16
N SER A 121 25.84 10.02 -12.79
CA SER A 121 27.20 9.71 -12.34
C SER A 121 27.42 10.32 -10.96
N TRP A 122 28.25 9.65 -10.14
CA TRP A 122 28.61 10.16 -8.82
C TRP A 122 29.25 11.55 -8.87
N SER A 123 29.98 11.89 -9.93
CA SER A 123 30.51 13.25 -10.13
C SER A 123 29.41 14.31 -10.22
N THR A 124 28.30 14.00 -10.87
CA THR A 124 27.15 14.91 -11.02
C THR A 124 26.40 15.02 -9.70
N VAL A 125 26.15 13.90 -9.03
CA VAL A 125 25.54 13.88 -7.69
C VAL A 125 26.40 14.68 -6.71
N ASP A 126 27.71 14.43 -6.66
CA ASP A 126 28.66 15.15 -5.80
C ASP A 126 28.63 16.65 -6.09
N SER A 127 28.58 17.06 -7.37
CA SER A 127 28.49 18.48 -7.76
C SER A 127 27.23 19.15 -7.23
N ILE A 128 26.06 18.56 -7.46
CA ILE A 128 24.77 19.09 -7.00
C ILE A 128 24.75 19.15 -5.48
N CYS A 129 25.17 18.06 -4.82
CA CYS A 129 25.14 17.99 -3.38
C CYS A 129 26.11 18.97 -2.70
N ASN A 130 27.24 19.28 -3.35
CA ASN A 130 28.18 20.29 -2.86
C ASN A 130 27.67 21.72 -3.11
N GLU A 131 27.08 21.97 -4.28
CA GLU A 131 26.52 23.28 -4.63
C GLU A 131 25.40 23.71 -3.67
N HIS A 132 24.53 22.78 -3.29
CA HIS A 132 23.40 23.05 -2.40
C HIS A 132 23.66 22.66 -0.94
N ASN A 133 24.86 22.18 -0.60
CA ASN A 133 25.21 21.71 0.75
C ASN A 133 24.21 20.70 1.33
N ILE A 134 23.87 19.67 0.55
CA ILE A 134 22.96 18.59 0.93
C ILE A 134 23.70 17.25 1.09
N ASP A 135 23.15 16.35 1.91
CA ASP A 135 23.72 15.03 2.20
C ASP A 135 23.21 13.94 1.24
N ALA A 136 21.97 14.08 0.77
CA ALA A 136 21.38 13.15 -0.18
C ALA A 136 20.52 13.86 -1.23
N LEU A 137 20.37 13.20 -2.38
CA LEU A 137 19.60 13.72 -3.51
C LEU A 137 18.48 12.76 -3.87
N ILE A 138 17.24 13.25 -3.80
CA ILE A 138 16.04 12.54 -4.22
C ILE A 138 15.68 13.05 -5.61
N VAL A 139 15.58 12.14 -6.58
CA VAL A 139 15.41 12.51 -7.99
C VAL A 139 14.13 11.91 -8.53
N LEU A 140 13.20 12.78 -8.97
CA LEU A 140 12.15 12.39 -9.91
C LEU A 140 12.81 12.15 -11.27
N SER A 141 13.16 10.90 -11.51
CA SER A 141 13.95 10.47 -12.65
C SER A 141 13.18 10.56 -13.96
N PHE A 142 11.87 10.35 -13.95
CA PHE A 142 10.97 10.66 -15.06
C PHE A 142 9.54 10.86 -14.56
N TYR A 143 8.74 11.57 -15.35
CA TYR A 143 7.30 11.74 -15.18
C TYR A 143 6.70 11.77 -16.58
N ASP A 144 5.69 10.94 -16.84
CA ASP A 144 5.04 10.84 -18.14
C ASP A 144 3.54 10.61 -17.95
N THR A 145 2.71 11.38 -18.65
CA THR A 145 1.27 11.12 -18.75
C THR A 145 0.91 10.63 -20.14
N ASP A 146 0.19 9.51 -20.20
CA ASP A 146 -0.34 8.96 -21.45
C ASP A 146 -1.87 8.92 -21.40
N ALA A 147 -2.51 9.48 -22.43
CA ALA A 147 -3.95 9.66 -22.50
C ALA A 147 -4.56 8.75 -23.56
N ALA A 148 -5.25 7.70 -23.12
CA ALA A 148 -5.98 6.79 -24.00
C ALA A 148 -7.46 7.17 -24.08
N ILE A 149 -7.92 7.54 -25.28
CA ILE A 149 -9.30 7.97 -25.52
C ILE A 149 -10.16 6.83 -26.04
N LYS A 150 -11.35 6.68 -25.47
CA LYS A 150 -12.40 5.77 -25.93
C LYS A 150 -13.67 6.55 -26.24
N TYR A 151 -14.26 6.29 -27.40
CA TYR A 151 -15.53 6.90 -27.81
C TYR A 151 -16.66 5.89 -27.79
N ASN A 152 -17.82 6.31 -27.29
CA ASN A 152 -19.06 5.55 -27.32
C ASN A 152 -20.19 6.44 -27.89
N VAL A 153 -21.09 5.84 -28.64
CA VAL A 153 -22.26 6.50 -29.23
C VAL A 153 -23.51 5.74 -28.80
N GLN A 154 -24.46 6.44 -28.21
CA GLN A 154 -25.71 5.86 -27.74
C GLN A 154 -26.90 6.75 -28.08
N THR A 155 -28.05 6.15 -28.36
CA THR A 155 -29.31 6.87 -28.55
C THR A 155 -30.01 7.02 -27.21
N ILE A 156 -30.17 8.25 -26.73
CA ILE A 156 -30.86 8.58 -25.48
C ILE A 156 -32.18 9.30 -25.75
N GLN A 157 -33.15 9.17 -24.85
CA GLN A 157 -34.40 9.93 -24.92
C GLN A 157 -34.27 11.20 -24.08
N LYS A 158 -34.31 12.39 -24.70
CA LYS A 158 -34.24 13.67 -24.00
C LYS A 158 -35.52 14.47 -24.21
N ALA A 159 -36.04 15.08 -23.15
CA ALA A 159 -37.21 15.96 -23.25
C ALA A 159 -36.82 17.28 -23.93
N ASN A 160 -37.61 17.71 -24.91
CA ASN A 160 -37.48 19.05 -25.50
C ASN A 160 -38.15 20.11 -24.60
N ALA A 161 -38.09 21.39 -25.00
CA ALA A 161 -38.69 22.51 -24.25
C ALA A 161 -40.22 22.39 -24.04
N LEU A 162 -40.88 21.49 -24.77
CA LEU A 162 -42.31 21.20 -24.67
C LEU A 162 -42.61 19.90 -23.89
N GLY A 163 -41.59 19.26 -23.28
CA GLY A 163 -41.72 18.03 -22.51
C GLY A 163 -41.83 16.74 -23.34
N LEU A 164 -41.75 16.82 -24.68
CA LEU A 164 -41.77 15.64 -25.55
C LEU A 164 -40.41 14.95 -25.56
N LYS A 165 -40.40 13.64 -25.31
CA LYS A 165 -39.17 12.81 -25.37
C LYS A 165 -38.82 12.53 -26.83
N ILE A 166 -37.66 13.01 -27.26
CA ILE A 166 -37.11 12.77 -28.59
C ILE A 166 -35.81 11.97 -28.49
N PRO A 167 -35.58 11.01 -29.41
CA PRO A 167 -34.32 10.27 -29.46
C PRO A 167 -33.20 11.20 -29.96
N ILE A 168 -32.12 11.30 -29.21
CA ILE A 168 -30.93 12.08 -29.54
C ILE A 168 -29.73 11.15 -29.52
N ILE A 169 -28.85 11.30 -30.51
CA ILE A 169 -27.55 10.64 -30.53
C ILE A 169 -26.65 11.40 -29.56
N GLU A 170 -26.21 10.72 -28.50
CA GLU A 170 -25.24 11.22 -27.55
C GLU A 170 -23.88 10.55 -27.82
N HIS A 171 -22.84 11.38 -27.93
CA HIS A 171 -21.46 10.95 -27.99
C HIS A 171 -20.85 11.07 -26.59
N THR A 172 -20.21 10.01 -26.11
CA THR A 172 -19.43 10.00 -24.88
C THR A 172 -17.95 9.79 -25.22
N ALA A 173 -17.09 10.66 -24.69
CA ALA A 173 -15.64 10.52 -24.73
C ALA A 173 -15.15 10.17 -23.33
N SER A 174 -14.42 9.07 -23.21
CA SER A 174 -13.77 8.64 -21.97
C SER A 174 -12.26 8.69 -22.17
N VAL A 175 -11.55 9.41 -21.32
CA VAL A 175 -10.09 9.53 -21.36
C VAL A 175 -9.52 8.88 -20.12
N ASN A 176 -8.78 7.79 -20.31
CA ASN A 176 -7.94 7.20 -19.27
C ASN A 176 -6.57 7.85 -19.36
N THR A 177 -6.17 8.59 -18.34
CA THR A 177 -4.83 9.17 -18.25
C THR A 177 -4.00 8.30 -17.31
N SER A 178 -2.99 7.62 -17.83
CA SER A 178 -1.97 6.92 -17.04
C SER A 178 -0.92 7.93 -16.60
N ILE A 179 -0.45 7.84 -15.36
CA ILE A 179 0.62 8.67 -14.80
C ILE A 179 1.73 7.71 -14.38
N GLN A 180 2.91 7.84 -15.00
CA GLN A 180 4.08 7.04 -14.66
C GLN A 180 5.16 7.94 -14.09
N THR A 181 5.75 7.52 -12.98
CA THR A 181 6.80 8.26 -12.30
C THR A 181 7.93 7.33 -11.85
N GLY A 182 9.16 7.79 -11.96
CA GLY A 182 10.33 7.05 -11.52
C GLY A 182 11.10 7.83 -10.48
N PHE A 183 11.48 7.19 -9.37
CA PHE A 183 12.23 7.82 -8.30
C PHE A 183 13.55 7.13 -8.05
N ARG A 184 14.53 7.92 -7.62
CA ARG A 184 15.81 7.41 -7.14
C ARG A 184 16.35 8.26 -5.99
N ILE A 185 16.94 7.64 -4.98
CA ILE A 185 17.59 8.33 -3.86
C ILE A 185 19.08 8.04 -3.87
N TYR A 186 19.91 9.07 -3.84
CA TYR A 186 21.37 8.96 -3.82
C TYR A 186 21.92 9.42 -2.47
N ASP A 187 22.69 8.56 -1.81
CA ASP A 187 23.52 8.92 -0.67
C ASP A 187 24.89 9.39 -1.17
N LYS A 188 25.20 10.67 -0.93
CA LYS A 188 26.47 11.29 -1.34
C LYS A 188 27.66 10.68 -0.60
N LEU A 189 27.52 10.43 0.70
CA LEU A 189 28.61 10.00 1.57
C LEU A 189 29.04 8.59 1.24
N ASN A 190 28.06 7.68 1.18
CA ASN A 190 28.32 6.25 0.95
C ASN A 190 28.43 5.90 -0.53
N LYS A 191 28.05 6.82 -1.43
CA LYS A 191 27.99 6.59 -2.88
C LYS A 191 27.13 5.37 -3.21
N GLU A 192 25.94 5.36 -2.62
CA GLU A 192 24.95 4.29 -2.76
C GLU A 192 23.60 4.85 -3.23
N ILE A 193 22.89 4.06 -4.05
CA ILE A 193 21.50 4.33 -4.40
C ILE A 193 20.61 3.65 -3.37
N LEU A 194 19.94 4.42 -2.51
CA LEU A 194 19.13 3.90 -1.40
C LEU A 194 17.77 3.35 -1.87
N ASP A 195 17.23 3.86 -2.98
CA ASP A 195 15.99 3.38 -3.58
C ASP A 195 15.97 3.67 -5.09
N GLU A 196 15.29 2.80 -5.84
CA GLU A 196 14.99 2.95 -7.27
C GLU A 196 13.66 2.24 -7.57
N ILE A 197 12.64 2.99 -7.97
CA ILE A 197 11.29 2.44 -8.15
C ILE A 197 10.45 3.22 -9.17
N ILE A 198 9.53 2.50 -9.81
CA ILE A 198 8.50 3.07 -10.70
C ILE A 198 7.14 3.02 -9.99
N PHE A 199 6.41 4.12 -10.05
CA PHE A 199 5.01 4.25 -9.65
C PHE A 199 4.13 4.43 -10.88
N ASN A 200 2.98 3.78 -10.87
CA ASN A 200 1.95 3.89 -11.89
C ASN A 200 0.62 4.17 -11.21
N ASP A 201 -0.07 5.21 -11.65
CA ASP A 201 -1.44 5.53 -11.26
C ASP A 201 -2.22 6.03 -12.48
N GLY A 202 -3.49 6.39 -12.31
CA GLY A 202 -4.24 7.00 -13.41
C GLY A 202 -5.61 7.51 -13.04
N SER A 203 -6.14 8.36 -13.92
CA SER A 203 -7.47 8.94 -13.79
C SER A 203 -8.36 8.56 -14.99
N LEU A 204 -9.66 8.45 -14.73
CA LEU A 204 -10.68 8.32 -15.77
C LEU A 204 -11.50 9.61 -15.79
N SER A 205 -11.50 10.29 -16.93
CA SER A 205 -12.32 11.47 -17.18
C SER A 205 -13.35 11.18 -18.27
N VAL A 206 -14.57 11.72 -18.13
CA VAL A 206 -15.66 11.44 -19.07
C VAL A 206 -16.36 12.73 -19.46
N GLY A 207 -16.53 12.94 -20.76
CA GLY A 207 -17.27 14.06 -21.35
C GLY A 207 -18.36 13.57 -22.28
N ARG A 208 -19.45 14.33 -22.40
CA ARG A 208 -20.60 14.00 -23.26
C ARG A 208 -20.91 15.18 -24.18
N GLY A 209 -21.27 14.89 -25.43
CA GLY A 209 -21.53 15.91 -26.43
C GLY A 209 -22.35 15.42 -27.61
N ILE A 210 -22.71 16.35 -28.48
CA ILE A 210 -23.49 16.09 -29.70
C ILE A 210 -22.62 15.57 -30.87
N ASN A 211 -21.29 15.58 -30.71
CA ASN A 211 -20.32 15.00 -31.62
C ASN A 211 -19.03 14.68 -30.84
N PRO A 212 -18.07 13.92 -31.40
CA PRO A 212 -16.84 13.55 -30.70
C PRO A 212 -16.01 14.73 -30.19
N VAL A 213 -15.91 15.82 -30.96
CA VAL A 213 -15.15 17.03 -30.57
C VAL A 213 -15.80 17.71 -29.36
N LYS A 214 -17.12 17.88 -29.39
CA LYS A 214 -17.88 18.47 -28.28
C LYS A 214 -17.87 17.59 -27.03
N ALA A 215 -17.83 16.27 -27.21
CA ALA A 215 -17.69 15.33 -26.09
C ALA A 215 -16.30 15.42 -25.44
N ALA A 216 -15.24 15.58 -26.24
CA ALA A 216 -13.88 15.81 -25.76
C ALA A 216 -13.73 17.17 -25.05
N GLU A 217 -14.27 18.26 -25.64
CA GLU A 217 -14.29 19.60 -25.02
C GLU A 217 -15.10 19.65 -23.71
N ALA A 218 -16.07 18.74 -23.53
CA ALA A 218 -16.87 18.64 -22.31
C ALA A 218 -16.14 17.91 -21.17
N ILE A 219 -14.94 17.37 -21.40
CA ILE A 219 -14.11 16.81 -20.33
C ILE A 219 -13.60 17.96 -19.47
N THR A 220 -14.02 17.96 -18.22
CA THR A 220 -13.64 18.95 -17.21
C THR A 220 -13.01 18.23 -16.01
N GLY A 221 -12.15 18.92 -15.26
CA GLY A 221 -11.54 18.35 -14.05
C GLY A 221 -10.39 17.36 -14.29
N ARG A 222 -10.05 17.05 -15.55
CA ARG A 222 -8.98 16.09 -15.90
C ARG A 222 -7.64 16.55 -15.36
N LYS A 223 -7.28 17.81 -15.65
CA LYS A 223 -6.02 18.41 -15.19
C LYS A 223 -5.93 18.36 -13.68
N GLU A 224 -6.96 18.83 -12.97
CA GLU A 224 -7.01 18.86 -11.52
C GLU A 224 -6.89 17.46 -10.91
N ALA A 225 -7.54 16.46 -11.51
CA ALA A 225 -7.44 15.06 -11.08
C ALA A 225 -6.01 14.52 -11.24
N VAL A 226 -5.35 14.79 -12.37
CA VAL A 226 -3.95 14.40 -12.59
C VAL A 226 -3.04 15.08 -11.57
N LEU A 227 -3.16 16.40 -11.38
CA LEU A 227 -2.35 17.15 -10.41
C LEU A 227 -2.54 16.62 -8.97
N GLN A 228 -3.77 16.30 -8.57
CA GLN A 228 -4.05 15.74 -7.24
C GLN A 228 -3.45 14.34 -7.06
N ILE A 229 -3.56 13.47 -8.06
CA ILE A 229 -2.94 12.15 -8.04
C ILE A 229 -1.42 12.30 -7.97
N SER A 230 -0.83 13.19 -8.75
CA SER A 230 0.60 13.46 -8.76
C SER A 230 1.12 13.95 -7.41
N ASN A 231 0.41 14.86 -6.75
CA ASN A 231 0.73 15.25 -5.38
C ASN A 231 0.65 14.04 -4.42
N THR A 232 -0.39 13.21 -4.55
CA THR A 232 -0.57 11.98 -3.74
C THR A 232 0.57 10.97 -3.97
N ILE A 233 1.05 10.83 -5.20
CA ILE A 233 2.22 10.00 -5.53
C ILE A 233 3.44 10.52 -4.76
N GLY A 234 3.67 11.84 -4.74
CA GLY A 234 4.75 12.45 -3.98
C GLY A 234 4.69 12.14 -2.49
N HIS A 235 3.53 12.36 -1.85
CA HIS A 235 3.31 12.00 -0.45
C HIS A 235 3.55 10.50 -0.19
N THR A 236 2.99 9.64 -1.04
CA THR A 236 3.10 8.18 -0.90
C THR A 236 4.54 7.70 -1.06
N TYR A 237 5.29 8.32 -1.97
CA TYR A 237 6.70 8.01 -2.16
C TYR A 237 7.52 8.37 -0.92
N ALA A 238 7.34 9.58 -0.40
CA ALA A 238 8.00 10.01 0.84
C ALA A 238 7.65 9.09 2.01
N LEU A 239 6.40 8.61 2.13
CA LEU A 239 5.99 7.69 3.19
C LEU A 239 6.79 6.37 3.25
N ARG A 240 7.48 5.99 2.17
CA ARG A 240 8.35 4.80 2.14
C ARG A 240 9.62 4.93 2.99
N THR A 241 10.01 6.15 3.34
CA THR A 241 11.18 6.39 4.19
C THR A 241 10.86 6.24 5.67
N TYR A 242 9.61 5.94 6.04
CA TYR A 242 9.19 5.83 7.43
C TYR A 242 8.73 4.42 7.80
N PRO A 243 8.97 4.00 9.05
CA PRO A 243 8.26 2.89 9.65
C PRO A 243 6.75 3.14 9.64
N PHE A 244 5.97 2.08 9.44
CA PHE A 244 4.51 2.19 9.32
C PHE A 244 3.79 1.14 10.14
N LYS A 245 2.58 1.49 10.60
CA LYS A 245 1.77 0.64 11.47
C LYS A 245 0.74 -0.14 10.66
N ILE A 246 0.83 -1.46 10.67
CA ILE A 246 -0.15 -2.35 10.03
C ILE A 246 -1.05 -3.02 11.06
N ARG A 247 -2.27 -3.38 10.64
CA ARG A 247 -3.15 -4.27 11.39
C ARG A 247 -2.88 -5.71 10.96
N VAL A 248 -2.65 -6.58 11.93
CA VAL A 248 -2.45 -8.01 11.70
C VAL A 248 -3.45 -8.81 12.50
N THR A 249 -3.83 -9.97 11.97
CA THR A 249 -4.71 -10.90 12.65
C THR A 249 -3.90 -12.05 13.23
N ARG A 250 -4.28 -12.49 14.43
CA ARG A 250 -3.76 -13.68 15.11
C ARG A 250 -4.91 -14.58 15.50
N GLU A 251 -4.76 -15.86 15.20
CA GLU A 251 -5.69 -16.87 15.69
C GLU A 251 -5.24 -17.29 17.10
N TYR A 252 -6.20 -17.57 17.98
CA TYR A 252 -5.96 -18.19 19.29
C TYR A 252 -7.04 -19.24 19.56
N TYR A 253 -6.70 -20.31 20.29
CA TYR A 253 -7.63 -21.37 20.61
C TYR A 253 -8.65 -20.94 21.65
N VAL A 254 -9.90 -21.35 21.47
CA VAL A 254 -11.03 -21.00 22.35
C VAL A 254 -11.90 -22.19 22.75
N LYS A 255 -11.47 -23.41 22.40
CA LYS A 255 -12.20 -24.66 22.68
C LYS A 255 -11.25 -25.73 23.22
N GLY A 256 -11.75 -26.53 24.15
CA GLY A 256 -11.03 -27.69 24.73
C GLY A 256 -11.45 -27.97 26.16
N THR A 257 -11.56 -26.93 26.98
CA THR A 257 -12.05 -26.96 28.36
C THR A 257 -12.89 -25.71 28.65
N ASN A 258 -13.57 -25.67 29.79
CA ASN A 258 -14.28 -24.48 30.25
C ASN A 258 -13.33 -23.27 30.42
N ASN A 259 -12.06 -23.50 30.77
CA ASN A 259 -11.06 -22.44 30.88
C ASN A 259 -10.84 -21.74 29.53
N PHE A 260 -10.77 -22.46 28.41
CA PHE A 260 -10.67 -21.84 27.09
C PHE A 260 -11.91 -21.00 26.73
N GLU A 261 -13.10 -21.42 27.15
CA GLU A 261 -14.35 -20.69 26.89
C GLU A 261 -14.50 -19.44 27.77
N ILE A 262 -14.07 -19.51 29.03
CA ILE A 262 -13.99 -18.35 29.92
C ILE A 262 -12.89 -17.39 29.43
N ALA A 263 -11.72 -17.91 29.07
CA ALA A 263 -10.61 -17.11 28.55
C ALA A 263 -10.99 -16.38 27.26
N LYS A 264 -11.74 -17.01 26.35
CA LYS A 264 -12.33 -16.33 25.18
C LYS A 264 -13.15 -15.11 25.61
N ARG A 265 -14.05 -15.27 26.58
CA ARG A 265 -14.90 -14.17 27.05
C ARG A 265 -14.07 -13.04 27.67
N ARG A 266 -13.05 -13.37 28.47
CA ARG A 266 -12.10 -12.39 29.04
C ARG A 266 -11.34 -11.63 27.96
N ALA A 267 -10.78 -12.34 26.99
CA ALA A 267 -10.09 -11.76 25.84
C ALA A 267 -11.02 -10.83 25.01
N GLN A 268 -12.28 -11.21 24.83
CA GLN A 268 -13.27 -10.39 24.12
C GLN A 268 -13.63 -9.09 24.86
N THR A 269 -13.49 -9.05 26.18
CA THR A 269 -13.64 -7.84 26.99
C THR A 269 -12.33 -7.08 27.21
N GLY A 270 -11.24 -7.50 26.56
CA GLY A 270 -9.92 -6.87 26.67
C GLY A 270 -9.06 -7.36 27.85
N ASP A 271 -9.57 -8.28 28.67
CA ASP A 271 -8.84 -8.90 29.79
C ASP A 271 -7.97 -10.06 29.29
N TRP A 272 -6.89 -9.71 28.59
CA TRP A 272 -5.95 -10.67 28.02
C TRP A 272 -5.07 -11.34 29.08
N ASP A 273 -4.70 -10.63 30.14
CA ASP A 273 -3.94 -11.20 31.26
C ASP A 273 -4.78 -12.20 32.05
N GLY A 274 -6.05 -11.91 32.32
CA GLY A 274 -6.98 -12.86 32.92
C GLY A 274 -7.27 -14.06 32.02
N ALA A 275 -7.25 -13.89 30.70
CA ALA A 275 -7.30 -15.03 29.76
C ALA A 275 -6.02 -15.89 29.85
N ALA A 276 -4.85 -15.25 29.95
CA ALA A 276 -3.56 -15.91 30.04
C ALA A 276 -3.42 -16.77 31.30
N GLN A 277 -3.89 -16.31 32.46
CA GLN A 277 -3.92 -17.10 33.70
C GLN A 277 -4.66 -18.44 33.52
N LEU A 278 -5.76 -18.44 32.75
CA LEU A 278 -6.54 -19.66 32.49
C LEU A 278 -5.83 -20.58 31.49
N TRP A 279 -5.15 -20.03 30.49
CA TRP A 279 -4.33 -20.83 29.58
C TRP A 279 -3.10 -21.41 30.27
N GLU A 280 -2.46 -20.64 31.15
CA GLU A 280 -1.30 -21.09 31.93
C GLU A 280 -1.61 -22.35 32.75
N VAL A 281 -2.77 -22.39 33.42
CA VAL A 281 -3.25 -23.60 34.12
C VAL A 281 -3.35 -24.81 33.19
N GLU A 282 -3.83 -24.58 31.96
CA GLU A 282 -4.04 -25.64 30.96
C GLU A 282 -2.74 -26.15 30.32
N THR A 283 -1.60 -25.48 30.53
CA THR A 283 -0.29 -25.98 30.06
C THR A 283 0.11 -27.30 30.74
N ASN A 284 -0.43 -27.56 31.93
CA ASN A 284 -0.24 -28.80 32.69
C ASN A 284 -1.37 -29.84 32.45
N ASN A 285 -2.24 -29.65 31.46
CA ASN A 285 -3.35 -30.56 31.21
C ASN A 285 -2.85 -31.96 30.80
N PRO A 286 -3.38 -33.06 31.39
CA PRO A 286 -2.96 -34.42 31.04
C PRO A 286 -3.24 -34.77 29.56
N LYS A 287 -4.20 -34.09 28.92
CA LYS A 287 -4.44 -34.22 27.48
C LYS A 287 -3.46 -33.33 26.72
N SER A 288 -2.45 -33.96 26.13
CA SER A 288 -1.42 -33.31 25.29
C SER A 288 -1.99 -32.29 24.27
N LYS A 289 -3.11 -32.59 23.61
CA LYS A 289 -3.75 -31.65 22.67
C LYS A 289 -4.24 -30.36 23.34
N ILE A 290 -4.70 -30.41 24.59
CA ILE A 290 -5.18 -29.24 25.33
C ILE A 290 -3.99 -28.42 25.83
N ALA A 291 -2.98 -29.09 26.38
CA ALA A 291 -1.72 -28.45 26.76
C ALA A 291 -1.08 -27.73 25.57
N GLY A 292 -0.94 -28.38 24.41
CA GLY A 292 -0.40 -27.75 23.20
C GLY A 292 -1.15 -26.47 22.77
N ARG A 293 -2.48 -26.46 22.87
CA ARG A 293 -3.30 -25.26 22.60
C ARG A 293 -3.07 -24.14 23.62
N ALA A 294 -2.83 -24.52 24.89
CA ALA A 294 -2.51 -23.57 25.94
C ALA A 294 -1.14 -22.94 25.71
N TYR A 295 -0.11 -23.75 25.43
CA TYR A 295 1.22 -23.25 25.04
C TYR A 295 1.15 -22.30 23.83
N TYR A 296 0.34 -22.65 22.82
CA TYR A 296 0.11 -21.78 21.67
C TYR A 296 -0.51 -20.42 22.07
N ASN A 297 -1.56 -20.43 22.90
CA ASN A 297 -2.17 -19.19 23.37
C ASN A 297 -1.24 -18.37 24.28
N MET A 298 -0.36 -19.03 25.05
CA MET A 298 0.69 -18.35 25.82
C MET A 298 1.66 -17.61 24.89
N ALA A 299 1.96 -18.14 23.71
CA ALA A 299 2.75 -17.41 22.72
C ALA A 299 2.04 -16.14 22.20
N ILE A 300 0.70 -16.15 22.10
CA ILE A 300 -0.10 -15.00 21.65
C ILE A 300 -0.04 -13.87 22.69
N ILE A 301 -0.24 -14.18 23.98
CA ILE A 301 -0.18 -13.15 25.03
C ILE A 301 1.22 -12.53 25.16
N ASN A 302 2.29 -13.33 25.01
CA ASN A 302 3.65 -12.79 25.05
C ASN A 302 3.91 -11.85 23.85
N GLU A 303 3.36 -12.14 22.66
CA GLU A 303 3.41 -11.19 21.53
C GLU A 303 2.65 -9.89 21.84
N ILE A 304 1.46 -9.98 22.47
CA ILE A 304 0.66 -8.82 22.89
C ILE A 304 1.44 -7.95 23.88
N ASN A 305 2.13 -8.59 24.82
CA ASN A 305 2.92 -7.92 25.87
C ASN A 305 4.26 -7.38 25.36
N GLY A 306 4.62 -7.65 24.10
CA GLY A 306 5.85 -7.17 23.47
C GLY A 306 7.08 -8.06 23.70
N ASP A 307 6.96 -9.16 24.45
CA ASP A 307 8.04 -10.13 24.65
C ASP A 307 8.05 -11.18 23.54
N LEU A 308 8.64 -10.81 22.41
CA LEU A 308 8.76 -11.71 21.25
C LEU A 308 9.65 -12.93 21.54
N ASN A 309 10.64 -12.81 22.45
CA ASN A 309 11.51 -13.92 22.80
C ASN A 309 10.71 -15.00 23.53
N ALA A 310 9.94 -14.60 24.55
CA ALA A 310 9.04 -15.52 25.25
C ALA A 310 7.97 -16.08 24.29
N ALA A 311 7.41 -15.25 23.41
CA ALA A 311 6.42 -15.71 22.42
C ALA A 311 6.97 -16.82 21.52
N VAL A 312 8.20 -16.66 21.01
CA VAL A 312 8.90 -17.66 20.19
C VAL A 312 9.11 -18.95 20.96
N ASP A 313 9.53 -18.86 22.23
CA ASP A 313 9.77 -20.03 23.06
C ASP A 313 8.48 -20.82 23.34
N TRP A 314 7.38 -20.14 23.71
CA TRP A 314 6.07 -20.75 23.90
C TRP A 314 5.54 -21.42 22.62
N ALA A 315 5.66 -20.74 21.47
CA ALA A 315 5.22 -21.29 20.18
C ALA A 315 6.08 -22.48 19.75
N SER A 316 7.39 -22.44 20.03
CA SER A 316 8.30 -23.55 19.77
C SER A 316 7.89 -24.78 20.58
N ARG A 317 7.70 -24.65 21.90
CA ARG A 317 7.25 -25.74 22.79
C ARG A 317 5.90 -26.32 22.39
N ALA A 318 4.94 -25.47 22.01
CA ALA A 318 3.64 -25.93 21.47
C ALA A 318 3.80 -26.87 20.25
N TYR A 319 4.79 -26.62 19.39
CA TYR A 319 5.07 -27.48 18.25
C TYR A 319 5.92 -28.70 18.62
N THR A 320 7.06 -28.52 19.29
CA THR A 320 8.02 -29.61 19.56
C THR A 320 7.44 -30.68 20.48
N ASP A 321 6.73 -30.25 21.52
CA ASP A 321 6.32 -31.14 22.60
C ASP A 321 4.89 -31.68 22.36
N PHE A 322 4.05 -30.88 21.69
CA PHE A 322 2.62 -31.18 21.49
C PHE A 322 2.20 -31.31 20.02
N LYS A 323 3.11 -31.14 19.06
CA LYS A 323 2.88 -31.31 17.62
C LYS A 323 1.80 -30.38 17.05
N ASP A 324 1.61 -29.20 17.65
CA ASP A 324 0.65 -28.21 17.14
C ASP A 324 1.18 -27.55 15.86
N LYS A 325 0.61 -27.92 14.70
CA LYS A 325 1.03 -27.40 13.40
C LYS A 325 0.73 -25.90 13.22
N ASN A 326 -0.29 -25.36 13.91
CA ASN A 326 -0.56 -23.93 13.89
C ASN A 326 0.54 -23.16 14.64
N ALA A 327 1.10 -23.76 15.68
CA ALA A 327 2.24 -23.20 16.40
C ALA A 327 3.49 -23.08 15.52
N LEU A 328 3.78 -24.06 14.67
CA LEU A 328 4.90 -23.95 13.72
C LEU A 328 4.73 -22.78 12.75
N ARG A 329 3.52 -22.60 12.20
CA ARG A 329 3.22 -21.47 11.31
C ARG A 329 3.39 -20.14 12.04
N TYR A 330 2.88 -20.06 13.26
CA TYR A 330 2.95 -18.85 14.07
C TYR A 330 4.38 -18.54 14.54
N LEU A 331 5.18 -19.56 14.89
CA LEU A 331 6.60 -19.43 15.20
C LEU A 331 7.37 -18.75 14.07
N ASN A 332 7.10 -19.11 12.81
CA ASN A 332 7.73 -18.46 11.66
C ASN A 332 7.32 -16.98 11.55
N ILE A 333 6.04 -16.65 11.80
CA ILE A 333 5.57 -15.26 11.84
C ILE A 333 6.32 -14.47 12.91
N LEU A 334 6.47 -15.03 14.11
CA LEU A 334 7.20 -14.39 15.22
C LEU A 334 8.68 -14.18 14.89
N LYS A 335 9.36 -15.17 14.29
CA LYS A 335 10.75 -15.04 13.85
C LYS A 335 10.94 -13.94 12.80
N HIS A 336 10.05 -13.88 11.81
CA HIS A 336 10.07 -12.79 10.82
C HIS A 336 9.85 -11.43 11.49
N ARG A 337 8.94 -11.36 12.47
CA ARG A 337 8.70 -10.14 13.24
C ARG A 337 9.90 -9.73 14.08
N MET A 338 10.61 -10.67 14.71
CA MET A 338 11.85 -10.37 15.43
C MET A 338 12.91 -9.77 14.52
N ALA A 339 13.15 -10.37 13.34
CA ALA A 339 14.09 -9.83 12.36
C ALA A 339 13.71 -8.40 11.93
N LYS A 340 12.41 -8.15 11.70
CA LYS A 340 11.89 -6.81 11.38
C LYS A 340 12.08 -5.82 12.54
N ASN A 341 11.91 -6.25 13.79
CA ASN A 341 12.16 -5.41 14.96
C ASN A 341 13.65 -5.06 15.11
N THR A 342 14.56 -5.98 14.79
CA THR A 342 16.01 -5.68 14.74
C THR A 342 16.28 -4.60 13.70
N LEU A 343 15.76 -4.76 12.49
CA LEU A 343 15.88 -3.74 11.44
C LEU A 343 15.27 -2.40 11.88
N LEU A 344 14.09 -2.40 12.50
CA LEU A 344 13.47 -1.18 13.04
C LEU A 344 14.38 -0.48 14.05
N ALA A 345 15.04 -1.25 14.93
CA ALA A 345 15.97 -0.70 15.92
C ALA A 345 17.22 -0.13 15.26
N GLU A 346 17.76 -0.76 14.22
CA GLU A 346 18.86 -0.22 13.40
C GLU A 346 18.45 1.08 12.69
N GLN A 347 17.21 1.16 12.20
CA GLN A 347 16.69 2.39 11.56
C GLN A 347 16.40 3.51 12.57
N SER A 348 16.17 3.15 13.84
CA SER A 348 15.80 4.08 14.91
C SER A 348 16.98 4.50 15.80
N ASN A 349 18.14 3.84 15.68
CA ASN A 349 19.40 4.14 16.39
C ASN A 349 20.35 4.94 15.52
#